data_AF-A0A3M1P4K0-F1
#
_entry.id   AF-A0A3M1P4K0-F1
#
_cell.length_a   1.000
_cell.length_b   1.000
_cell.length_c   1.000
_cell.angle_alpha   90.00
_cell.angle_beta   90.00
_cell.angle_gamma   90.00
#
_symmetry.space_group_name_H-M   'P 1'
#
loop_
_entity.id
_entity.type
_entity.pdbx_description
1 polymer ?
#
loop_
_entity_poly.entity_id
_entity_poly.type
_entity_poly.pdbx_seq_one_letter_code
_entity_poly.pdbx_strand_id
1 'polypeptide(L)'
;MNTPSFDSPSAHDNHDRTATSHDGVVTERLSDLVRAQLSLLGEDPEREGLLKTPERVAKALQFLTQGYTQDPRAILTSALFEE
;
A
#
# COMPACT_ATOMS: atom_id res chain seq x y z
N MET A 1 36.97 -24.76 13.57
CA MET A 1 36.77 -23.30 13.52
C MET A 1 37.21 -22.80 12.16
N ASN A 2 36.30 -22.22 11.37
CA ASN A 2 36.64 -21.46 10.16
C ASN A 2 35.57 -20.37 10.03
N THR A 3 35.98 -19.10 10.04
CA THR A 3 35.07 -17.93 9.94
C THR A 3 34.70 -17.70 8.48
N PRO A 4 33.42 -17.56 8.11
CA PRO A 4 33.06 -17.11 6.77
C PRO A 4 33.25 -15.59 6.66
N SER A 5 33.97 -15.18 5.63
CA SER A 5 34.17 -13.79 5.23
C SER A 5 32.84 -13.18 4.79
N PHE A 6 32.49 -12.01 5.34
CA PHE A 6 31.27 -11.28 5.02
C PHE A 6 31.62 -10.28 3.91
N ASP A 7 31.10 -10.51 2.70
CA ASP A 7 31.21 -9.55 1.59
C ASP A 7 30.08 -8.53 1.76
N SER A 8 30.43 -7.26 1.98
CA SER A 8 29.47 -6.17 2.20
C SER A 8 28.83 -5.76 0.87
N PRO A 9 27.49 -5.67 0.75
CA PRO A 9 26.87 -5.15 -0.45
C PRO A 9 26.93 -3.62 -0.45
N SER A 10 27.47 -3.09 -1.55
CA SER A 10 27.59 -1.67 -1.88
C SER A 10 26.25 -0.93 -1.77
N ALA A 11 26.31 0.28 -1.21
CA ALA A 11 25.21 1.21 -1.02
C ALA A 11 24.42 1.47 -2.32
N HIS A 12 23.11 1.21 -2.27
CA HIS A 12 22.16 1.59 -3.32
C HIS A 12 21.10 2.54 -2.76
N ASP A 13 21.26 3.81 -3.14
CA ASP A 13 20.22 4.76 -3.56
C ASP A 13 18.92 4.79 -2.73
N ASN A 14 18.91 5.62 -1.69
CA ASN A 14 17.72 5.98 -0.93
C ASN A 14 16.87 6.99 -1.72
N HIS A 15 16.05 6.49 -2.64
CA HIS A 15 14.93 7.25 -3.19
C HIS A 15 13.72 7.18 -2.25
N ASP A 16 13.24 8.36 -1.86
CA ASP A 16 11.96 8.64 -1.20
C ASP A 16 10.82 7.75 -1.73
N ARG A 17 10.33 6.82 -0.91
CA ARG A 17 9.14 5.99 -1.19
C ARG A 17 8.01 6.20 -0.19
N THR A 18 7.77 7.45 0.22
CA THR A 18 6.55 7.77 0.98
C THR A 18 5.27 7.78 0.11
N ALA A 19 5.39 7.56 -1.21
CA ALA A 19 4.24 7.39 -2.09
C ALA A 19 3.57 6.03 -1.82
N THR A 20 2.41 6.05 -1.15
CA THR A 20 1.50 4.90 -1.07
C THR A 20 1.13 4.45 -2.49
N SER A 21 1.80 3.42 -2.98
CA SER A 21 1.51 2.82 -4.27
C SER A 21 0.26 1.97 -4.14
N HIS A 22 -0.79 2.32 -4.88
CA HIS A 22 -2.03 1.56 -4.93
C HIS A 22 -2.07 0.81 -6.27
N ASP A 23 -2.47 -0.46 -6.24
CA ASP A 23 -2.65 -1.23 -7.47
C ASP A 23 -3.95 -0.76 -8.16
N GLY A 24 -3.82 -0.28 -9.40
CA GLY A 24 -4.95 0.25 -10.18
C GLY A 24 -6.03 -0.81 -10.46
N VAL A 25 -5.63 -2.04 -10.76
CA VAL A 25 -6.56 -3.15 -11.03
C VAL A 25 -7.29 -3.55 -9.75
N VAL A 26 -6.58 -3.62 -8.63
CA VAL A 26 -7.21 -3.88 -7.32
C VAL A 26 -8.15 -2.74 -6.94
N THR A 27 -7.76 -1.49 -7.19
CA THR A 27 -8.57 -0.30 -6.91
C THR A 27 -9.90 -0.34 -7.66
N GLU A 28 -9.88 -0.66 -8.95
CA GLU A 28 -11.08 -0.78 -9.79
C GLU A 28 -12.03 -1.86 -9.23
N ARG A 29 -11.51 -3.07 -9.01
CA ARG A 29 -12.32 -4.20 -8.50
C ARG A 29 -12.90 -3.93 -7.12
N LEU A 30 -12.13 -3.32 -6.21
CA LEU A 30 -12.64 -2.94 -4.89
C LEU A 30 -13.68 -1.81 -4.99
N SER A 31 -13.53 -0.88 -5.93
CA SER A 31 -14.51 0.19 -6.15
C SER A 31 -15.86 -0.39 -6.55
N ASP A 32 -15.89 -1.40 -7.42
CA ASP A 32 -17.15 -2.06 -7.79
C ASP A 32 -17.83 -2.74 -6.58
N LEU A 33 -17.04 -3.37 -5.72
CA LEU A 33 -17.57 -3.97 -4.49
C LEU A 33 -18.10 -2.92 -3.51
N VAL A 34 -17.42 -1.78 -3.35
CA VAL A 34 -17.88 -0.69 -2.50
C VAL A 34 -19.15 -0.05 -3.08
N ARG A 35 -19.25 0.10 -4.40
CA ARG A 35 -20.47 0.58 -5.06
C ARG A 35 -21.65 -0.35 -4.76
N ALA A 36 -21.46 -1.66 -4.88
CA ALA A 36 -22.47 -2.65 -4.52
C ALA A 36 -22.83 -2.59 -3.02
N GLN A 37 -21.83 -2.40 -2.15
CA GLN A 37 -22.04 -2.23 -0.71
C GLN A 37 -22.91 -1.01 -0.40
N LEU A 38 -22.67 0.14 -1.03
CA LEU A 38 -23.50 1.34 -0.87
C LEU A 38 -24.95 1.07 -1.26
N SER A 39 -25.19 0.40 -2.39
CA SER A 39 -26.54 0.01 -2.82
C SER A 39 -27.22 -0.94 -1.82
N LEU A 40 -26.49 -1.90 -1.25
CA LEU A 40 -27.02 -2.82 -0.23
C LEU A 40 -27.40 -2.10 1.07
N LEU A 41 -26.74 -0.99 1.38
CA LEU A 41 -27.05 -0.13 2.53
C LEU A 41 -28.24 0.82 2.28
N GLY A 42 -28.81 0.82 1.06
CA GLY A 42 -29.89 1.72 0.67
C GLY A 42 -29.43 3.13 0.28
N GLU A 43 -28.13 3.34 0.08
CA GLU A 43 -27.59 4.59 -0.46
C GLU A 43 -27.69 4.61 -1.99
N ASP A 44 -27.68 5.81 -2.57
CA ASP A 44 -27.57 6.04 -4.01
C ASP A 44 -26.10 6.31 -4.41
N PRO A 45 -25.38 5.36 -5.05
CA PRO A 45 -23.99 5.54 -5.44
C PRO A 45 -23.77 6.63 -6.51
N GLU A 46 -24.82 7.05 -7.23
CA GLU A 46 -24.76 8.10 -8.25
C GLU A 46 -24.94 9.51 -7.68
N ARG A 47 -25.25 9.62 -6.38
CA ARG A 47 -25.31 10.92 -5.69
C ARG A 47 -23.94 11.61 -5.74
N GLU A 48 -23.93 12.92 -5.98
CA GLU A 48 -22.71 13.73 -6.13
C GLU A 48 -21.64 13.45 -5.05
N GLY A 49 -22.06 13.38 -3.77
CA GLY A 49 -21.16 13.12 -2.64
C GLY A 49 -20.61 11.69 -2.54
N LEU A 50 -21.15 10.75 -3.32
CA LEU A 50 -20.77 9.33 -3.33
C LEU A 50 -20.05 8.88 -4.59
N LEU A 51 -20.08 9.66 -5.68
CA LEU A 51 -19.41 9.30 -6.95
C LEU A 51 -17.95 8.88 -6.79
N LYS A 52 -17.19 9.57 -5.93
CA LYS A 52 -15.77 9.27 -5.66
C LYS A 52 -15.55 8.39 -4.42
N THR A 53 -16.60 8.05 -3.69
CA THR A 53 -16.49 7.25 -2.45
C THR A 53 -15.97 5.83 -2.73
N PRO A 54 -16.45 5.10 -3.75
CA PRO A 54 -15.90 3.78 -4.08
C PRO A 54 -14.38 3.76 -4.26
N GLU A 55 -13.86 4.69 -5.07
CA GLU A 55 -12.42 4.80 -5.33
C GLU A 55 -11.63 5.16 -4.06
N ARG A 56 -12.13 6.11 -3.27
CA ARG A 56 -11.51 6.52 -2.01
C ARG A 56 -11.43 5.38 -1.00
N VAL A 57 -12.51 4.62 -0.87
CA VAL A 57 -12.56 3.47 0.04
C VAL A 57 -11.64 2.35 -0.46
N ALA A 58 -11.62 2.05 -1.76
CA ALA A 58 -10.72 1.07 -2.35
C ALA A 58 -9.24 1.41 -2.09
N LYS A 59 -8.86 2.68 -2.22
CA LYS A 59 -7.50 3.15 -1.89
C LYS A 59 -7.21 3.06 -0.39
N ALA A 60 -8.15 3.51 0.44
CA ALA A 60 -8.02 3.42 1.90
C ALA A 60 -7.84 1.98 2.37
N LEU A 61 -8.60 1.03 1.83
CA LEU A 61 -8.47 -0.39 2.18
C LEU A 61 -7.07 -0.90 1.85
N GLN A 62 -6.57 -0.64 0.63
CA GLN A 62 -5.21 -1.03 0.25
C GLN A 62 -4.16 -0.43 1.19
N PHE A 63 -4.25 0.86 1.51
CA PHE A 63 -3.34 1.50 2.45
C PHE A 63 -3.41 0.87 3.86
N LEU A 64 -4.60 0.61 4.37
CA LEU A 64 -4.78 0.01 5.70
C LEU A 64 -4.27 -1.44 5.75
N THR A 65 -4.27 -2.15 4.63
CA THR A 65 -3.84 -3.55 4.55
C THR A 65 -2.45 -3.75 3.93
N GLN A 66 -1.76 -2.69 3.48
CA GLN A 66 -0.48 -2.80 2.78
C GLN A 66 0.61 -3.48 3.62
N GLY A 67 0.49 -3.44 4.96
CA GLY A 67 1.43 -4.06 5.88
C GLY A 67 1.55 -5.59 5.70
N TYR A 68 0.53 -6.27 5.17
CA TYR A 68 0.60 -7.71 4.92
C TYR A 68 1.63 -8.11 3.84
N THR A 69 1.94 -7.19 2.93
CA THR A 69 2.90 -7.42 1.83
C THR A 69 4.22 -6.69 2.05
N GLN A 70 4.38 -5.98 3.16
CA GLN A 70 5.61 -5.25 3.49
C GLN A 70 6.59 -6.15 4.25
N ASP A 71 7.88 -6.01 3.94
CA ASP A 71 8.95 -6.64 4.72
C ASP A 71 9.38 -5.69 5.87
N PRO A 72 9.13 -6.05 7.14
CA PRO A 72 9.52 -5.22 8.28
C PRO A 72 11.04 -5.06 8.39
N ARG A 73 11.84 -6.03 7.94
CA ARG A 73 13.30 -5.93 7.95
C ARG A 73 13.76 -4.84 6.98
N ALA A 74 13.28 -4.86 5.75
CA ALA A 74 13.59 -3.83 4.75
C ALA A 74 13.22 -2.42 5.26
N ILE A 75 12.07 -2.27 5.93
CA ILE A 75 11.64 -0.99 6.52
C ILE A 75 12.64 -0.53 7.60
N LEU A 76 13.00 -1.41 8.53
CA LEU A 76 13.94 -1.06 9.61
C LEU A 76 15.35 -0.76 9.10
N THR A 77 15.84 -1.54 8.13
CA THR A 77 17.17 -1.33 7.55
C THR A 77 17.26 -0.03 6.75
N SER A 78 16.16 0.42 6.14
CA SER A 78 16.12 1.72 5.44
C SER A 78 16.24 2.94 6.37
N ALA A 79 16.10 2.74 7.69
CA ALA A 79 16.17 3.79 8.71
C ALA A 79 17.49 3.82 9.49
N LEU A 80 18.45 2.93 9.20
CA LEU A 80 19.79 3.00 9.78
C LEU A 80 20.64 4.02 9.00
N PHE A 81 21.24 4.97 9.73
CA PHE A 81 22.27 5.87 9.22
C PHE A 81 23.64 5.27 9.54
N GLU A 82 24.57 5.28 8.58
CA GLU A 82 25.99 5.01 8.85
C GLU A 82 26.64 6.33 9.31
N GLU A 83 27.28 6.32 10.48
CA GLU A 83 28.14 7.41 10.99
C GLU A 83 29.51 7.45 10.30
#